data_AF-A0A975U7K6-F1
#
_entry.id   AF-A0A975U7K6-F1
#
_cell.length_a   1.000
_cell.length_b   1.000
_cell.length_c   1.000
_cell.angle_alpha   90.00
_cell.angle_beta   90.00
_cell.angle_gamma   90.00
#
_symmetry.space_group_name_H-M   'P 1'
#
loop_
_entity.id
_entity.type
_entity.pdbx_description
1 polymer ?
#
loop_
_entity_poly.entity_id
_entity_poly.type
_entity_poly.pdbx_seq_one_letter_code
_entity_poly.pdbx_strand_id
1 'polypeptide(L)'
;MNNHQEITDIIEKLNHHYMASINLANNNLHSSLDRSVNRFRQVEKSMLDKLAPFESYRRETDTGQSGNRVTPFASHEVMYQANLSLVTFLKHKLAAIENDDIRSFLSYWVAALQMENDEMAKYLPVSSL
;
A
#
# COMPACT_ATOMS: atom_id res chain seq x y z
N MET A 1 -17.32 -11.39 12.73
CA MET A 1 -15.89 -11.71 12.97
C MET A 1 -14.99 -11.45 11.76
N ASN A 2 -15.53 -11.12 10.57
CA ASN A 2 -14.76 -10.99 9.33
C ASN A 2 -13.88 -9.72 9.26
N ASN A 3 -14.43 -8.55 9.62
CA ASN A 3 -13.77 -7.26 9.41
C ASN A 3 -12.40 -7.12 10.08
N HIS A 4 -12.20 -7.70 11.28
CA HIS A 4 -10.93 -7.55 12.00
C HIS A 4 -9.77 -8.28 11.31
N GLN A 5 -10.02 -9.49 10.80
CA GLN A 5 -9.01 -10.24 10.05
C GLN A 5 -8.69 -9.53 8.73
N GLU A 6 -9.72 -9.07 8.00
CA GLU A 6 -9.52 -8.35 6.75
C GLU A 6 -8.70 -7.06 6.95
N ILE A 7 -8.98 -6.31 8.02
CA ILE A 7 -8.21 -5.10 8.36
C ILE A 7 -6.76 -5.45 8.73
N THR A 8 -6.55 -6.53 9.50
CA THR A 8 -5.20 -7.02 9.84
C THR A 8 -4.40 -7.37 8.58
N ASP A 9 -5.00 -8.15 7.67
CA ASP A 9 -4.36 -8.53 6.41
C ASP A 9 -4.02 -7.32 5.53
N ILE A 10 -4.92 -6.32 5.50
CA ILE A 10 -4.68 -5.04 4.81
C ILE A 10 -3.45 -4.34 5.38
N ILE A 11 -3.38 -4.22 6.70
CA ILE A 11 -2.28 -3.54 7.40
C ILE A 11 -0.95 -4.26 7.14
N GLU A 12 -0.92 -5.58 7.23
CA GLU A 12 0.29 -6.36 6.99
C GLU A 12 0.78 -6.22 5.54
N LYS A 13 -0.15 -6.29 4.57
CA LYS A 13 0.19 -6.12 3.16
C LYS A 13 0.70 -4.71 2.85
N LEU A 14 0.06 -3.68 3.40
CA LEU A 14 0.48 -2.29 3.26
C LEU A 14 1.86 -2.04 3.89
N ASN A 15 2.09 -2.53 5.11
CA ASN A 15 3.39 -2.39 5.77
C ASN A 15 4.51 -3.06 4.97
N HIS A 16 4.29 -4.29 4.47
CA HIS A 16 5.27 -4.97 3.63
C HIS A 16 5.56 -4.17 2.35
N HIS A 17 4.52 -3.69 1.66
CA HIS A 17 4.67 -2.95 0.41
C HIS A 17 5.39 -1.59 0.63
N TYR A 18 4.98 -0.85 1.67
CA TYR A 18 5.58 0.44 2.03
C TYR A 18 7.08 0.33 2.41
N MET A 19 7.47 -0.79 3.04
CA MET A 19 8.88 -1.07 3.32
C MET A 19 9.65 -1.46 2.05
N ALA A 20 9.04 -2.23 1.14
CA ALA A 20 9.66 -2.60 -0.13
C ALA A 20 9.91 -1.39 -1.06
N SER A 21 9.08 -0.35 -0.98
CA SER A 21 9.20 0.85 -1.82
C SER A 21 10.25 1.87 -1.35
N ILE A 22 10.89 1.66 -0.19
CA ILE A 22 11.72 2.68 0.48
C ILE A 22 12.91 3.19 -0.35
N ASN A 23 13.53 2.33 -1.16
CA ASN A 23 14.73 2.68 -1.93
C ASN A 23 14.42 3.42 -3.25
N LEU A 24 13.17 3.36 -3.72
CA LEU A 24 12.74 4.03 -4.94
C LEU A 24 12.12 5.41 -4.65
N ALA A 25 11.59 5.59 -3.44
CA ALA A 25 11.16 6.89 -2.95
C ALA A 25 12.38 7.72 -2.46
N ASN A 26 13.18 8.23 -3.40
CA ASN A 26 14.28 9.13 -3.07
C ASN A 26 13.86 10.61 -3.17
N ASN A 27 14.53 11.46 -2.38
CA ASN A 27 14.28 12.91 -2.21
C ASN A 27 14.49 13.76 -3.48
N ASN A 28 15.00 13.16 -4.56
CA ASN A 28 15.24 13.85 -5.81
C ASN A 28 13.98 13.82 -6.68
N LEU A 29 13.05 14.72 -6.38
CA LEU A 29 11.77 14.94 -7.10
C LEU A 29 11.95 15.49 -8.53
N HIS A 30 13.07 15.20 -9.18
CA HIS A 30 13.46 15.79 -10.45
C HIS A 30 12.61 15.26 -11.61
N SER A 31 12.14 13.99 -11.55
CA SER A 31 11.25 13.44 -12.56
C SER A 31 9.78 13.39 -12.09
N SER A 32 8.85 13.40 -13.05
CA SER A 32 7.43 13.20 -12.75
C SER A 32 7.15 11.79 -12.22
N LEU A 33 7.94 10.80 -12.64
CA LEU A 33 7.86 9.42 -12.16
C LEU A 33 8.20 9.34 -10.66
N ASP A 34 9.32 9.93 -10.24
CA ASP A 34 9.72 9.96 -8.82
C ASP A 34 8.66 10.67 -7.97
N ARG A 35 8.03 11.73 -8.51
CA ARG A 35 6.93 12.42 -7.84
C ARG A 35 5.71 11.52 -7.65
N SER A 36 5.30 10.75 -8.67
CA SER A 36 4.19 9.80 -8.54
C SER A 36 4.49 8.66 -7.55
N VAL A 37 5.71 8.12 -7.55
CA VAL A 37 6.19 7.12 -6.58
C VAL A 37 6.08 7.64 -5.15
N ASN A 38 6.57 8.86 -4.92
CA ASN A 38 6.52 9.49 -3.60
C ASN A 38 5.08 9.75 -3.14
N ARG A 39 4.19 10.19 -4.03
CA ARG A 39 2.77 10.39 -3.69
C ARG A 39 2.06 9.08 -3.38
N PHE A 40 2.27 8.03 -4.19
CA PHE A 40 1.72 6.69 -3.88
C PHE A 40 2.12 6.25 -2.47
N ARG A 41 3.41 6.36 -2.16
CA ARG A 41 3.98 5.97 -0.87
C ARG A 41 3.46 6.84 0.29
N GLN A 42 3.20 8.12 0.04
CA GLN A 42 2.58 9.02 1.02
C GLN A 42 1.12 8.63 1.30
N VAL A 43 0.37 8.22 0.28
CA VAL A 43 -1.00 7.70 0.44
C VAL A 43 -0.97 6.42 1.27
N GLU A 44 -0.08 5.46 0.96
CA GLU A 44 0.09 4.24 1.77
C GLU A 44 0.40 4.55 3.23
N LYS A 45 1.37 5.44 3.48
CA LYS A 45 1.73 5.86 4.83
C LYS A 45 0.53 6.47 5.56
N SER A 46 -0.20 7.36 4.89
CA SER A 46 -1.37 8.02 5.49
C SER A 46 -2.46 7.01 5.83
N MET A 47 -2.67 6.02 4.96
CA MET A 47 -3.60 4.93 5.20
C MET A 47 -3.18 4.08 6.41
N LEU A 48 -1.90 3.70 6.51
CA LEU A 48 -1.33 3.00 7.67
C LEU A 48 -1.50 3.80 8.96
N ASP A 49 -1.17 5.09 8.95
CA ASP A 49 -1.30 5.97 10.12
C ASP A 49 -2.77 6.07 10.59
N LYS A 50 -3.74 6.00 9.67
CA LYS A 50 -5.17 5.95 10.01
C LYS A 50 -5.65 4.57 10.47
N LEU A 51 -4.96 3.50 10.07
CA LEU A 51 -5.26 2.13 10.47
C LEU A 51 -4.59 1.74 11.80
N ALA A 52 -3.60 2.49 12.27
CA ALA A 52 -2.89 2.25 13.53
C ALA A 52 -3.80 2.05 14.78
N PRO A 53 -4.96 2.73 14.92
CA PRO A 53 -5.89 2.45 16.03
C PRO A 53 -6.52 1.05 15.99
N PHE A 54 -6.55 0.39 14.83
CA PHE A 54 -7.05 -0.98 14.68
C PHE A 54 -5.96 -2.02 14.97
N GLU A 55 -4.69 -1.62 14.89
CA GLU A 55 -3.50 -2.43 15.20
C GLU A 55 -3.34 -2.73 16.70
N SER A 56 -3.90 -1.91 17.58
CA SER A 56 -3.77 -2.10 19.04
C SER A 56 -4.37 -3.40 19.56
N TYR A 57 -5.24 -4.06 18.78
CA TYR A 57 -5.75 -5.41 19.07
C TYR A 57 -4.69 -6.52 18.91
N ARG A 58 -3.61 -6.27 18.17
CA ARG A 58 -2.52 -7.24 17.95
C ARG A 58 -1.48 -7.23 19.08
N ARG A 59 -1.28 -6.09 19.74
CA ARG A 59 -0.16 -5.90 20.68
C ARG A 59 -0.33 -6.63 22.03
N GLU A 60 -1.53 -7.09 22.37
CA GLU A 60 -1.73 -7.87 23.60
C GLU A 60 -1.33 -9.36 23.44
N THR A 61 -1.12 -9.86 22.21
CA THR A 61 -0.84 -11.29 21.96
C THR A 61 0.49 -11.59 21.29
N ASP A 62 1.24 -10.59 20.83
CA ASP A 62 2.39 -10.83 19.94
C ASP A 62 3.66 -10.08 20.41
N THR A 63 4.31 -10.61 21.46
CA THR A 63 5.67 -10.21 21.88
C THR A 63 6.78 -10.84 21.02
N GLY A 64 6.45 -11.27 19.81
CA GLY A 64 7.37 -11.94 18.88
C GLY A 64 7.92 -11.00 17.82
N GLN A 65 9.22 -10.71 17.90
CA GLN A 65 9.99 -10.20 16.76
C GLN A 65 9.72 -11.07 15.52
N SER A 66 9.23 -10.48 14.44
CA SER A 66 9.61 -10.94 13.10
C SER A 66 10.17 -9.76 12.32
N GLY A 67 11.48 -9.61 12.41
CA GLY A 67 12.24 -8.86 11.43
C GLY A 67 12.24 -9.62 10.11
N ASN A 68 11.08 -9.71 9.46
CA ASN A 68 11.02 -10.18 8.08
C ASN A 68 11.76 -9.14 7.24
N ARG A 69 12.95 -9.51 6.76
CA ARG A 69 13.69 -8.70 5.77
C ARG A 69 12.79 -8.56 4.54
N VAL A 70 12.19 -7.40 4.39
CA VAL A 70 11.46 -7.04 3.17
C VAL A 70 12.48 -6.71 2.09
N THR A 71 12.42 -7.43 0.97
CA THR A 71 13.28 -7.15 -0.19
C THR A 71 12.79 -5.88 -0.88
N PRO A 72 13.65 -4.85 -1.04
CA PRO A 72 13.27 -3.63 -1.75
C PRO A 72 12.95 -3.89 -3.22
N PHE A 73 12.04 -3.10 -3.80
CA PHE A 73 11.78 -3.14 -5.23
C PHE A 73 13.02 -2.70 -6.02
N ALA A 74 13.33 -3.46 -7.08
CA ALA A 74 14.54 -3.25 -7.87
C ALA A 74 14.40 -2.11 -8.90
N SER A 75 13.18 -1.77 -9.32
CA SER A 75 12.91 -0.71 -10.31
C SER A 75 11.50 -0.13 -10.19
N HIS A 76 11.26 0.98 -10.88
CA HIS A 76 9.94 1.62 -10.95
C HIS A 76 8.88 0.74 -11.63
N GLU A 77 9.27 -0.04 -12.63
CA GLU A 77 8.39 -1.01 -13.31
C GLU A 77 7.95 -2.12 -12.34
N VAL A 78 8.90 -2.64 -11.54
CA VAL A 78 8.58 -3.65 -10.51
C VAL A 78 7.63 -3.07 -9.47
N MET A 79 7.87 -1.83 -9.02
CA MET A 79 6.98 -1.16 -8.09
C MET A 79 5.59 -0.94 -8.70
N TYR A 80 5.49 -0.50 -9.96
CA TYR A 80 4.21 -0.32 -10.64
C TYR A 80 3.36 -1.60 -10.67
N GLN A 81 3.98 -2.74 -10.98
CA GLN A 81 3.29 -4.04 -10.96
C GLN A 81 2.91 -4.47 -9.54
N ALA A 82 3.77 -4.18 -8.55
CA ALA A 82 3.47 -4.43 -7.14
C ALA A 82 2.30 -3.55 -6.64
N ASN A 83 2.24 -2.28 -7.05
CA ASN A 83 1.16 -1.35 -6.76
C ASN A 83 -0.17 -1.86 -7.33
N LEU A 84 -0.20 -2.33 -8.58
CA LEU A 84 -1.40 -2.95 -9.19
C LEU A 84 -1.87 -4.16 -8.39
N SER A 85 -0.92 -5.01 -7.97
CA SER A 85 -1.20 -6.19 -7.16
C SER A 85 -1.74 -5.81 -5.79
N LEU A 86 -1.18 -4.78 -5.15
CA LEU A 86 -1.66 -4.24 -3.88
C LEU A 86 -3.08 -3.70 -4.03
N VAL A 87 -3.35 -2.85 -5.02
CA VAL A 87 -4.69 -2.28 -5.24
C VAL A 87 -5.72 -3.37 -5.50
N THR A 88 -5.37 -4.39 -6.29
CA THR A 88 -6.25 -5.55 -6.54
C THR A 88 -6.55 -6.32 -5.26
N PHE A 89 -5.51 -6.58 -4.44
CA PHE A 89 -5.67 -7.20 -3.13
C PHE A 89 -6.60 -6.38 -2.22
N LEU A 90 -6.39 -5.06 -2.12
CA LEU A 90 -7.21 -4.19 -1.28
C LEU A 90 -8.68 -4.18 -1.74
N LYS A 91 -8.94 -4.13 -3.04
CA LYS A 91 -10.31 -4.23 -3.59
C LYS A 91 -10.98 -5.55 -3.21
N HIS A 92 -10.25 -6.67 -3.26
CA HIS A 92 -10.76 -7.96 -2.84
C HIS A 92 -11.09 -7.99 -1.33
N LYS A 93 -10.17 -7.47 -0.50
CA LYS A 93 -10.38 -7.36 0.95
C LYS A 93 -11.58 -6.48 1.30
N LEU A 94 -11.76 -5.36 0.59
CA LEU A 94 -12.91 -4.48 0.77
C LEU A 94 -14.26 -5.16 0.52
N ALA A 95 -14.33 -6.07 -0.45
CA ALA A 95 -15.55 -6.82 -0.75
C ALA A 95 -15.95 -7.79 0.39
N ALA A 96 -14.98 -8.21 1.22
CA ALA A 96 -15.22 -9.07 2.38
C ALA A 96 -15.58 -8.28 3.66
N ILE A 97 -15.39 -6.96 3.69
CA ILE A 97 -15.72 -6.12 4.86
C ILE A 97 -17.23 -5.84 4.88
N GLU A 98 -17.88 -6.27 5.96
CA GLU A 98 -19.31 -6.12 6.21
C GLU A 98 -19.67 -4.74 6.78
N ASN A 99 -18.73 -4.06 7.44
CA ASN A 99 -18.98 -2.73 7.99
C ASN A 99 -18.87 -1.67 6.88
N ASP A 100 -20.00 -1.09 6.52
CA ASP A 100 -20.12 -0.13 5.42
C ASP A 100 -19.29 1.15 5.63
N ASP A 101 -19.16 1.63 6.86
CA ASP A 101 -18.38 2.84 7.18
C ASP A 101 -16.88 2.59 6.96
N ILE A 102 -16.37 1.46 7.46
CA ILE A 102 -14.98 1.04 7.27
C ILE A 102 -14.70 0.77 5.80
N ARG A 103 -15.61 0.06 5.11
CA ARG A 103 -15.48 -0.21 3.67
C ARG A 103 -15.43 1.08 2.87
N SER A 104 -16.31 2.03 3.16
CA SER A 104 -16.35 3.33 2.49
C SER A 104 -15.08 4.13 2.76
N PHE A 105 -14.64 4.20 4.02
CA PHE A 105 -13.39 4.84 4.41
C PHE A 105 -12.18 4.28 3.66
N LEU A 106 -12.04 2.96 3.60
CA LEU A 106 -10.92 2.30 2.92
C LEU A 106 -11.01 2.42 1.39
N SER A 107 -12.21 2.47 0.82
CA SER A 107 -12.40 2.64 -0.62
C SER A 107 -11.81 3.96 -1.15
N TYR A 108 -11.87 5.04 -0.35
CA TYR A 108 -11.24 6.32 -0.67
C TYR A 108 -9.72 6.18 -0.83
N TRP A 109 -9.06 5.48 0.11
CA TRP A 109 -7.61 5.24 0.05
C TRP A 109 -7.23 4.38 -1.13
N VAL A 110 -8.00 3.33 -1.42
CA VAL A 110 -7.77 2.47 -2.60
C VAL A 110 -7.89 3.25 -3.90
N ALA A 111 -8.85 4.16 -4.00
CA ALA A 111 -8.98 5.05 -5.17
C ALA A 111 -7.78 6.00 -5.30
N ALA A 112 -7.30 6.58 -4.20
CA ALA A 112 -6.12 7.43 -4.20
C ALA A 112 -4.84 6.67 -4.61
N LEU A 113 -4.66 5.44 -4.12
CA LEU A 113 -3.54 4.57 -4.53
C LEU A 113 -3.60 4.24 -6.03
N GLN A 114 -4.79 3.88 -6.53
CA GLN A 114 -4.98 3.62 -7.96
C GLN A 114 -4.61 4.86 -8.80
N MET A 115 -5.10 6.04 -8.41
CA MET A 115 -4.82 7.28 -9.13
C MET A 115 -3.32 7.56 -9.21
N GLU A 116 -2.57 7.39 -8.12
CA GLU A 116 -1.12 7.64 -8.15
C GLU A 116 -0.36 6.59 -8.96
N ASN A 117 -0.85 5.34 -9.00
CA ASN A 117 -0.25 4.31 -9.85
C ASN A 117 -0.56 4.53 -11.35
N ASP A 118 -1.75 5.03 -11.67
CA ASP A 118 -2.11 5.43 -13.03
C ASP A 118 -1.25 6.63 -13.50
N GLU A 119 -0.89 7.54 -12.59
CA GLU A 119 0.09 8.59 -12.87
C GLU A 119 1.49 8.00 -13.14
N MET A 120 1.95 7.01 -12.37
CA MET A 120 3.23 6.34 -12.65
C MET A 120 3.27 5.76 -14.07
N ALA A 121 2.18 5.11 -14.50
CA ALA A 121 2.08 4.49 -15.82
C ALA A 121 2.35 5.45 -16.99
N LYS A 122 2.01 6.75 -16.83
CA LYS A 122 2.21 7.78 -17.86
C LYS A 122 3.67 8.10 -18.13
N TYR A 123 4.54 7.84 -17.15
CA TYR A 123 5.97 8.19 -17.21
C TYR A 123 6.88 6.97 -17.32
N LEU A 124 6.34 5.76 -17.19
CA LEU A 124 7.11 4.55 -17.46
C LEU A 124 7.40 4.43 -18.96
N PRO A 125 8.59 3.92 -19.35
CA PRO A 125 8.89 3.65 -20.74
C PRO A 125 7.83 2.70 -21.31
N VAL A 126 7.30 2.99 -22.51
CA VAL A 126 6.27 2.16 -23.20
C VAL A 126 6.80 0.77 -23.60
N SER A 127 8.00 0.39 -23.17
CA SER A 127 8.59 -0.90 -23.48
C SER A 127 8.12 -1.95 -22.47
N SER A 128 7.24 -2.84 -22.94
CA SER A 128 6.80 -4.14 -22.34
C SER A 128 5.43 -4.15 -21.63
N LEU A 129 4.37 -3.74 -22.33
CA LEU A 129 3.07 -4.41 -22.18
C LEU A 129 2.92 -5.47 -23.29
#